data_AF-A0A396MJQ4-F1
#
_entry.id   AF-A0A396MJQ4-F1
#
_cell.length_a   1.000
_cell.length_b   1.000
_cell.length_c   1.000
_cell.angle_alpha   90.00
_cell.angle_beta   90.00
_cell.angle_gamma   90.00
#
_symmetry.space_group_name_H-M   'P 1'
#
loop_
_entity.id
_entity.type
_entity.pdbx_description
1 polymer ?
#
loop_
_entity_poly.entity_id
_entity_poly.type
_entity_poly.pdbx_seq_one_letter_code
_entity_poly.pdbx_strand_id
1 'polypeptide(L)' 'MSKIYYVFGLFMIIFYVGMAYIMIFSPIFVERISAPLRYGMGALFFLYGIFRAYRQIKDR' A
#
# COMPACT_ATOMS: atom_id res chain seq x y z
N MET A 1 -1.53 -19.30 13.76
CA MET A 1 -1.77 -18.90 12.34
C MET A 1 -0.91 -19.75 11.43
N SER A 2 -1.45 -20.32 10.35
CA SER A 2 -0.63 -21.10 9.41
C SER A 2 0.39 -20.19 8.70
N LYS A 3 1.61 -20.69 8.44
CA LYS A 3 2.70 -19.93 7.79
C LYS A 3 2.27 -19.25 6.48
N ILE A 4 1.29 -19.82 5.79
CA ILE A 4 0.73 -19.32 4.52
C ILE A 4 0.03 -17.97 4.70
N TYR A 5 -0.78 -17.78 5.75
CA TYR A 5 -1.45 -16.49 6.00
C TYR A 5 -0.44 -15.36 6.23
N TYR A 6 0.72 -15.68 6.80
CA TYR A 6 1.76 -14.70 7.05
C TYR A 6 2.44 -14.24 5.75
N VAL A 7 2.79 -15.19 4.89
CA VAL A 7 3.35 -14.88 3.56
C VAL A 7 2.35 -14.07 2.75
N PHE A 8 1.08 -14.44 2.77
CA PHE A 8 0.02 -13.72 2.06
C PHE A 8 -0.19 -12.30 2.62
N GLY A 9 -0.13 -12.13 3.95
CA GLY A 9 -0.20 -10.82 4.59
C GLY A 9 0.97 -9.92 4.21
N LEU A 10 2.20 -10.47 4.16
CA LEU A 10 3.39 -9.73 3.73
C LEU A 10 3.29 -9.33 2.25
N PHE A 11 2.81 -10.24 1.40
CA PHE A 11 2.58 -9.99 -0.01
C PHE A 11 1.58 -8.84 -0.23
N MET A 12 0.48 -8.82 0.54
CA MET A 12 -0.51 -7.74 0.49
C MET A 12 0.09 -6.38 0.86
N ILE A 13 0.98 -6.32 1.85
CA ILE A 13 1.66 -5.07 2.23
C ILE A 13 2.52 -4.54 1.09
N ILE A 14 3.31 -5.41 0.45
CA ILE A 14 4.15 -5.05 -0.70
C ILE A 14 3.28 -4.51 -1.84
N PHE A 15 2.15 -5.15 -2.12
CA PHE A 15 1.20 -4.68 -3.13
C PHE A 15 0.61 -3.30 -2.79
N TYR A 16 0.15 -3.07 -1.56
CA TYR A 16 -0.43 -1.78 -1.17
C TYR A 16 0.60 -0.64 -1.25
N VAL A 17 1.82 -0.86 -0.77
CA VAL A 17 2.89 0.14 -0.82
C VAL A 17 3.38 0.35 -2.26
N GLY A 18 3.51 -0.72 -3.04
CA GLY A 18 3.88 -0.66 -4.45
C GLY A 18 2.84 0.10 -5.28
N MET A 19 1.55 -0.14 -5.05
CA MET A 19 0.47 0.60 -5.69
C MET A 19 0.46 2.07 -5.29
N ALA A 20 0.72 2.38 -4.01
CA ALA A 20 0.88 3.77 -3.57
C ALA A 20 2.02 4.47 -4.32
N TYR A 21 3.16 3.80 -4.47
CA TYR A 21 4.31 4.33 -5.20
C TYR A 21 3.98 4.56 -6.68
N ILE A 22 3.41 3.56 -7.37
CA ILE A 22 3.03 3.69 -8.79
C ILE A 22 2.03 4.82 -8.96
N MET A 23 1.04 4.95 -8.07
CA MET A 23 0.05 6.00 -8.19
C MET A 23 0.63 7.41 -7.97
N ILE A 24 1.63 7.56 -7.09
CA ILE A 24 2.28 8.85 -6.81
C ILE A 24 3.34 9.21 -7.86
N PHE A 25 4.05 8.25 -8.45
CA PHE A 25 5.23 8.52 -9.28
C PHE A 25 5.07 8.13 -10.75
N SER A 26 4.12 7.27 -11.11
CA SER A 26 3.97 6.82 -12.49
C SER A 26 3.35 7.90 -13.38
N PRO A 27 3.93 8.15 -14.58
CA PRO A 27 3.39 9.13 -15.55
C PRO A 27 1.95 8.82 -15.96
N ILE A 28 1.54 7.54 -15.94
CA ILE A 28 0.18 7.09 -16.25
C ILE A 28 -0.85 7.75 -15.32
N PHE A 29 -0.50 7.94 -14.05
CA PHE A 29 -1.38 8.54 -13.06
C PHE A 29 -1.18 10.05 -12.93
N VAL A 30 0.02 10.57 -13.24
CA VAL A 30 0.31 12.02 -13.27
C VAL A 30 -0.55 12.72 -14.33
N GLU A 31 -0.65 12.12 -15.53
CA GLU A 31 -1.35 12.75 -16.66
C GLU A 31 -2.88 12.61 -16.58
N ARG A 32 -3.36 11.55 -15.91
CA ARG A 32 -4.81 11.23 -15.88
C ARG A 32 -5.53 11.60 -14.59
N ILE A 33 -4.81 11.82 -13.49
CA ILE A 33 -5.41 12.10 -12.17
C ILE A 33 -4.88 13.42 -11.62
N SER A 34 -5.79 14.26 -11.10
CA SER A 34 -5.42 15.53 -10.48
C SER A 34 -4.46 15.32 -9.30
N ALA A 35 -3.48 16.22 -9.19
CA ALA A 35 -2.44 16.13 -8.16
C ALA A 35 -2.98 15.92 -6.72
N PRO A 36 -4.04 16.63 -6.27
CA PRO A 36 -4.57 16.45 -4.91
C PRO A 36 -5.13 15.04 -4.68
N LEU A 37 -5.88 14.51 -5.65
CA LEU A 37 -6.52 13.21 -5.54
C LEU A 37 -5.47 12.08 -5.53
N ARG A 38 -4.44 12.23 -6.37
CA ARG A 38 -3.34 11.28 -6.49
C ARG A 38 -2.52 11.17 -5.20
N TYR A 39 -2.11 12.30 -4.63
CA TYR A 39 -1.38 12.32 -3.36
C TYR A 39 -2.27 11.84 -2.20
N GLY A 40 -3.55 12.22 -2.18
CA GLY A 40 -4.50 11.76 -1.16
C GLY A 40 -4.69 10.25 -1.17
N MET A 41 -5.00 9.67 -2.33
CA MET A 41 -5.18 8.23 -2.47
C MET A 41 -3.85 7.47 -2.21
N GLY A 42 -2.72 8.02 -2.66
CA GLY A 42 -1.41 7.41 -2.48
C GLY A 42 -0.99 7.37 -1.02
N ALA A 43 -1.19 8.48 -0.30
CA ALA A 43 -0.97 8.57 1.13
C ALA A 43 -1.87 7.59 1.90
N LEU A 44 -3.15 7.44 1.52
CA LEU A 44 -4.06 6.48 2.14
C LEU A 44 -3.58 5.03 1.96
N PHE A 45 -3.19 4.62 0.76
CA PHE A 45 -2.66 3.28 0.52
C PHE A 45 -1.35 3.03 1.27
N PHE A 46 -0.48 4.04 1.34
CA PHE A 46 0.78 3.95 2.07
C PHE A 46 0.56 3.81 3.58
N LEU A 47 -0.27 4.68 4.18
CA LEU A 47 -0.63 4.64 5.60
C LEU A 47 -1.33 3.32 5.96
N TYR A 48 -2.24 2.84 5.12
CA TYR A 48 -2.92 1.56 5.32
C TYR A 48 -1.94 0.38 5.24
N GLY A 49 -0.99 0.41 4.30
CA GLY A 49 0.08 -0.58 4.17
C GLY A 49 0.92 -0.68 5.44
N ILE A 50 1.32 0.47 6.01
CA ILE A 50 2.06 0.53 7.28
C ILE A 50 1.20 0.01 8.44
N PHE A 51 -0.05 0.44 8.55
CA PHE A 51 -0.96 -0.01 9.60
C PHE A 51 -1.18 -1.53 9.55
N ARG A 52 -1.30 -2.10 8.34
CA ARG A 52 -1.41 -3.54 8.13
C ARG A 52 -0.15 -4.28 8.57
N ALA A 53 1.03 -3.75 8.22
CA ALA A 53 2.32 -4.30 8.64
C ALA A 53 2.46 -4.29 10.17
N TYR A 54 2.12 -3.18 10.81
CA TYR A 54 2.10 -3.06 12.26
C TYR A 54 1.19 -4.11 12.90
N ARG A 55 -0.03 -4.26 12.39
CA ARG A 55 -1.00 -5.24 12.91
C ARG A 55 -0.48 -6.67 12.75
N GLN A 56 0.14 -6.98 11.62
CA GLN A 56 0.70 -8.31 11.36
C GLN A 56 1.92 -8.65 12.24
N ILE A 57 2.66 -7.64 12.69
CA ILE A 57 3.76 -7.81 13.65
C ILE A 57 3.24 -7.89 15.08
N LYS A 58 2.21 -7.11 15.43
CA LYS A 58 1.61 -7.08 16.78
C LYS A 58 0.71 -8.28 17.08
N ASP A 59 0.01 -8.81 16.08
CA ASP A 59 -0.80 -10.03 16.19
C ASP A 59 0.06 -11.31 16.13
N ARG A 60 1.39 -11.21 16.37
CA ARG A 60 2.29 -12.34 16.64
C ARG A 60 2.27 -12.68 18.12
#